data_AF-A0AAU0KSX5-F1
#
_entry.id   AF-A0AAU0KSX5-F1
#
_cell.length_a   1.000
_cell.length_b   1.000
_cell.length_c   1.000
_cell.angle_alpha   90.00
_cell.angle_beta   90.00
_cell.angle_gamma   90.00
#
_symmetry.space_group_name_H-M   'P 1'
#
loop_
_entity.id
_entity.type
_entity.pdbx_description
1 polymer ?
#
loop_
_entity_poly.entity_id
_entity_poly.type
_entity_poly.pdbx_seq_one_letter_code
_entity_poly.pdbx_strand_id
1 'polypeptide(L)'
;MSKSNLVAFRVPADLQDDFNQAVAASGGDKSSWLVDAIRSKLNRPVADSDKRMLALVERMETAAAALIVGKSGIPPHPYNEKAVIAIVAQTIREGLDNGRIIAERLNDAGYQTKGAKAWDKDIYSAWKRQGNNASLINAALAL
;
A
#
# COMPACT_ATOMS: atom_id res chain seq x y z
N MET A 1 -31.18 -14.45 -38.70
CA MET A 1 -30.68 -13.15 -39.19
C MET A 1 -30.80 -12.14 -38.05
N SER A 2 -29.70 -11.79 -37.38
CA SER A 2 -29.73 -10.69 -36.42
C SER A 2 -30.01 -9.39 -37.18
N LYS A 3 -31.14 -8.73 -36.90
CA LYS A 3 -31.50 -7.48 -37.58
C LYS A 3 -30.70 -6.34 -36.94
N SER A 4 -29.61 -5.91 -37.58
CA SER A 4 -28.93 -4.66 -37.23
C SER A 4 -29.59 -3.49 -37.98
N ASN A 5 -29.75 -2.35 -37.33
CA ASN A 5 -30.23 -1.11 -37.95
C ASN A 5 -29.05 -0.25 -38.38
N LEU A 6 -29.08 0.27 -39.61
CA LEU A 6 -28.13 1.29 -40.07
C LEU A 6 -28.62 2.66 -39.63
N VAL A 7 -27.77 3.41 -38.92
CA VAL A 7 -28.05 4.80 -38.52
C VAL A 7 -26.94 5.68 -39.07
N ALA A 8 -27.31 6.71 -39.83
CA ALA A 8 -26.39 7.73 -40.33
C ALA A 8 -26.66 9.07 -39.63
N PHE A 9 -25.64 9.67 -39.04
CA PHE A 9 -25.72 10.97 -38.39
C PHE A 9 -24.44 11.76 -38.63
N ARG A 10 -24.52 13.09 -38.44
CA ARG A 10 -23.37 13.98 -38.48
C ARG A 10 -22.93 14.30 -37.06
N VAL A 11 -21.63 14.25 -36.81
CA VAL A 11 -21.04 14.75 -35.56
C VAL A 11 -20.95 16.28 -35.69
N PRO A 12 -21.45 17.06 -34.71
CA PRO A 12 -21.29 18.51 -34.66
C PRO A 12 -19.81 18.93 -34.79
N ALA A 13 -19.55 20.08 -35.42
CA ALA A 13 -18.18 20.51 -35.72
C ALA A 13 -17.34 20.75 -34.46
N ASP A 14 -17.97 21.23 -33.39
CA ASP A 14 -17.36 21.42 -32.07
C ASP A 14 -16.96 20.11 -31.38
N LEU A 15 -17.57 18.98 -31.75
CA LEU A 15 -17.28 17.67 -31.17
C LEU A 15 -16.43 16.78 -32.10
N GLN A 16 -16.12 17.24 -33.31
CA GLN A 16 -15.47 16.42 -34.34
C GLN A 16 -14.07 15.99 -33.92
N ASP A 17 -13.28 16.92 -33.39
CA ASP A 17 -11.89 16.66 -32.99
C ASP A 17 -11.84 15.76 -31.75
N ASP A 18 -12.61 16.08 -30.72
CA ASP A 18 -12.75 15.28 -29.49
C ASP A 18 -13.20 13.84 -29.81
N PHE A 19 -14.17 13.68 -30.71
CA PHE A 19 -14.64 12.37 -31.16
C PHE A 19 -13.52 11.58 -31.84
N ASN A 20 -12.81 12.18 -32.81
CA ASN A 20 -11.73 11.49 -33.52
C ASN A 20 -10.57 11.13 -32.58
N GLN A 21 -10.22 12.01 -31.65
CA GLN A 21 -9.18 11.76 -30.65
C GLN A 21 -9.58 10.62 -29.69
N ALA A 22 -10.83 10.60 -29.22
CA ALA A 22 -11.33 9.54 -28.33
C ALA A 22 -11.37 8.17 -29.02
N VAL A 23 -11.74 8.12 -30.30
CA VAL A 23 -11.70 6.88 -31.10
C VAL A 23 -10.25 6.40 -31.28
N ALA A 24 -9.32 7.31 -31.59
CA ALA A 24 -7.91 6.96 -31.73
C ALA A 24 -7.32 6.41 -30.41
N ALA A 25 -7.64 7.05 -29.28
CA ALA A 25 -7.18 6.64 -27.96
C ALA A 25 -7.74 5.27 -27.52
N SER A 26 -8.91 4.85 -28.03
CA SER A 26 -9.47 3.54 -27.71
C SER A 26 -8.81 2.38 -28.47
N GLY A 27 -7.98 2.67 -29.48
CA GLY A 27 -7.33 1.65 -30.32
C GLY A 27 -8.29 0.82 -31.17
N GLY A 28 -9.55 1.27 -31.34
CA GLY A 28 -10.61 0.58 -32.05
C GLY A 28 -11.15 1.38 -33.24
N ASP A 29 -12.03 0.78 -34.03
CA ASP A 29 -12.71 1.48 -35.11
C ASP A 29 -13.90 2.32 -34.59
N LYS A 30 -14.35 3.30 -35.40
CA LYS A 30 -15.45 4.21 -35.07
C LYS A 30 -16.76 3.49 -34.73
N SER A 31 -17.05 2.38 -35.41
CA SER A 31 -18.29 1.62 -35.18
C SER A 31 -18.24 0.92 -33.83
N SER A 32 -17.13 0.25 -33.52
CA SER A 32 -16.91 -0.41 -32.22
C SER A 32 -17.00 0.60 -31.07
N TRP A 33 -16.35 1.76 -31.22
CA TRP A 33 -16.41 2.85 -30.22
C TRP A 33 -17.84 3.36 -29.99
N LEU A 34 -18.62 3.59 -31.06
CA LEU A 34 -20.01 4.06 -30.96
C LEU A 34 -20.94 3.01 -30.35
N VAL A 35 -20.77 1.73 -30.71
CA VAL A 35 -21.55 0.63 -30.13
C VAL A 35 -21.29 0.53 -28.63
N ASP A 36 -20.05 0.69 -28.19
CA ASP A 36 -19.71 0.69 -26.76
C ASP A 36 -20.25 1.91 -26.02
N ALA A 37 -20.24 3.09 -26.65
CA ALA A 37 -20.88 4.28 -26.11
C ALA A 37 -22.40 4.10 -25.93
N ILE A 38 -23.09 3.49 -26.92
CA ILE A 38 -24.52 3.14 -26.84
C ILE A 38 -24.77 2.17 -25.68
N ARG A 39 -23.95 1.11 -25.58
CA ARG A 39 -24.03 0.12 -24.49
C ARG A 39 -23.87 0.76 -23.12
N SER A 40 -22.90 1.66 -22.98
CA SER A 40 -22.68 2.43 -21.75
C SER A 40 -23.90 3.28 -21.38
N LYS A 41 -24.47 4.02 -22.34
CA LYS A 41 -25.68 4.84 -22.12
C LYS A 41 -26.93 4.02 -21.80
N LEU A 42 -27.00 2.78 -22.28
CA LEU A 42 -28.08 1.84 -21.98
C LEU A 42 -27.84 1.00 -20.72
N ASN A 43 -26.76 1.25 -19.97
CA ASN A 43 -26.34 0.48 -18.80
C ASN A 43 -26.22 -1.04 -19.09
N ARG A 44 -25.73 -1.38 -20.30
CA ARG A 44 -25.48 -2.75 -20.75
C ARG A 44 -24.05 -2.87 -21.30
N PRO A 45 -23.03 -2.56 -20.48
CA PRO A 45 -21.65 -2.70 -20.94
C PRO A 45 -21.36 -4.17 -21.29
N VAL A 46 -20.47 -4.39 -22.26
CA VAL A 46 -20.04 -5.74 -22.65
C VAL A 46 -19.47 -6.44 -21.42
N ALA A 47 -19.61 -7.77 -21.33
CA ALA A 47 -19.03 -8.63 -20.28
C ALA A 47 -17.52 -8.38 -19.99
N ASP A 48 -16.82 -7.67 -20.86
CA ASP A 48 -15.44 -7.22 -20.63
C ASP A 48 -15.35 -6.14 -19.53
N SER A 49 -16.42 -5.40 -19.26
CA SER A 49 -16.52 -4.51 -18.09
C SER A 49 -16.55 -5.27 -16.77
N ASP A 50 -17.26 -6.40 -16.71
CA ASP A 50 -17.22 -7.31 -15.57
C ASP A 50 -15.82 -7.91 -15.42
N LYS A 51 -15.15 -8.29 -16.52
CA LYS A 51 -13.75 -8.73 -16.47
C LYS A 51 -12.80 -7.63 -15.98
N ARG A 52 -13.00 -6.38 -16.42
CA ARG A 52 -12.22 -5.23 -15.93
C ARG A 52 -12.51 -4.94 -14.46
N MET A 53 -13.74 -5.13 -14.00
CA MET A 53 -14.11 -5.01 -12.59
C MET A 53 -13.50 -6.14 -11.76
N LEU A 54 -13.54 -7.38 -12.26
CA LEU A 54 -12.92 -8.54 -11.62
C LEU A 54 -11.39 -8.36 -11.50
N ALA A 55 -10.74 -7.92 -12.57
CA ALA A 55 -9.31 -7.63 -12.57
C ALA A 55 -8.95 -6.45 -11.64
N LEU A 56 -9.84 -5.47 -11.49
CA LEU A 56 -9.67 -4.39 -10.51
C LEU A 56 -9.81 -4.92 -9.08
N VAL A 57 -10.82 -5.74 -8.81
CA VAL A 57 -11.04 -6.40 -7.51
C VAL A 57 -9.84 -7.26 -7.17
N GLU A 58 -9.34 -8.08 -8.09
CA GLU A 58 -8.15 -8.93 -7.89
C GLU A 58 -6.88 -8.09 -7.60
N ARG A 59 -6.71 -6.95 -8.26
CA ARG A 59 -5.62 -6.01 -7.97
C ARG A 59 -5.78 -5.33 -6.62
N MET A 60 -7.01 -4.97 -6.23
CA MET A 60 -7.32 -4.42 -4.92
C MET A 60 -7.16 -5.46 -3.81
N GLU A 61 -7.53 -6.71 -4.04
CA GLU A 61 -7.32 -7.84 -3.14
C GLU A 61 -5.83 -8.17 -3.02
N THR A 62 -5.06 -8.09 -4.11
CA THR A 62 -3.60 -8.25 -4.08
C THR A 62 -2.93 -7.08 -3.34
N ALA A 63 -3.39 -5.85 -3.57
CA ALA A 63 -2.90 -4.67 -2.84
C ALA A 63 -3.28 -4.71 -1.36
N ALA A 64 -4.49 -5.16 -1.04
CA ALA A 64 -4.95 -5.41 0.33
C ALA A 64 -4.18 -6.57 0.97
N ALA A 65 -3.91 -7.63 0.23
CA ALA A 65 -3.07 -8.74 0.69
C ALA A 65 -1.63 -8.28 0.90
N ALA A 66 -1.07 -7.40 0.06
CA ALA A 66 0.24 -6.79 0.30
C ALA A 66 0.24 -5.90 1.55
N LEU A 67 -0.86 -5.17 1.81
CA LEU A 67 -1.11 -4.44 3.05
C LEU A 67 -1.31 -5.37 4.28
N ILE A 68 -1.77 -6.60 4.08
CA ILE A 68 -2.01 -7.61 5.14
C ILE A 68 -0.76 -8.47 5.40
N VAL A 69 0.01 -8.81 4.36
CA VAL A 69 1.31 -9.52 4.42
C VAL A 69 2.38 -8.62 5.03
N GLY A 70 2.26 -7.31 4.86
CA GLY A 70 2.78 -6.35 5.83
C GLY A 70 1.93 -6.40 7.09
N LYS A 71 2.22 -7.33 8.00
CA LYS A 71 1.59 -7.45 9.33
C LYS A 71 1.51 -6.05 9.97
N SER A 72 0.37 -5.38 9.85
CA SER A 72 0.30 -3.92 10.04
C SER A 72 0.81 -3.56 11.43
N GLY A 73 1.91 -2.81 11.48
CA GLY A 73 2.58 -2.37 12.70
C GLY A 73 3.81 -3.18 13.13
N ILE A 74 4.17 -4.30 12.49
CA ILE A 74 5.37 -5.08 12.89
C ILE A 74 6.57 -4.70 12.00
N PRO A 75 7.67 -4.20 12.61
CA PRO A 75 8.84 -3.79 11.86
C PRO A 75 9.51 -4.95 11.08
N PRO A 76 10.10 -4.70 9.89
CA PRO A 76 10.54 -5.73 8.95
C PRO A 76 11.79 -6.51 9.37
N HIS A 77 12.65 -5.94 10.20
CA HIS A 77 13.87 -6.60 10.66
C HIS A 77 13.58 -7.47 11.90
N PRO A 78 14.07 -8.72 11.94
CA PRO A 78 13.98 -9.56 13.13
C PRO A 78 14.74 -8.95 14.31
N TYR A 79 14.47 -9.45 15.52
CA TYR A 79 15.18 -8.99 16.72
C TYR A 79 16.70 -9.13 16.57
N ASN A 80 17.41 -8.03 16.79
CA ASN A 80 18.87 -7.98 16.85
C ASN A 80 19.29 -7.22 18.10
N GLU A 81 19.77 -7.94 19.11
CA GLU A 81 20.11 -7.38 20.42
C GLU A 81 21.13 -6.25 20.35
N LYS A 82 22.19 -6.43 19.56
CA LYS A 82 23.25 -5.42 19.41
C LYS A 82 22.70 -4.13 18.80
N ALA A 83 21.87 -4.24 17.77
CA ALA A 83 21.25 -3.08 17.13
C ALA A 83 20.25 -2.38 18.07
N VAL A 84 19.42 -3.15 18.76
CA VAL A 84 18.46 -2.63 19.75
C VAL A 84 19.20 -1.87 20.86
N ILE A 85 20.25 -2.45 21.44
CA ILE A 85 21.06 -1.79 22.48
C ILE A 85 21.71 -0.51 21.94
N ALA A 86 22.26 -0.54 20.72
CA ALA A 86 22.88 0.64 20.12
C ALA A 86 21.90 1.80 19.91
N ILE A 87 20.68 1.51 19.43
CA ILE A 87 19.62 2.51 19.24
C ILE A 87 19.18 3.08 20.58
N VAL A 88 18.98 2.23 21.59
CA VAL A 88 18.59 2.64 22.94
C VAL A 88 19.66 3.55 23.54
N ALA A 89 20.93 3.13 23.52
CA ALA A 89 22.04 3.91 24.05
C ALA A 89 22.18 5.26 23.33
N GLN A 90 22.09 5.26 22.00
CA GLN A 90 22.13 6.49 21.21
C GLN A 90 21.00 7.46 21.58
N THR A 91 19.77 6.95 21.72
CA THR A 91 18.61 7.76 22.10
C THR A 91 18.78 8.37 23.51
N ILE A 92 19.36 7.62 24.45
CA ILE A 92 19.66 8.12 25.79
C ILE A 92 20.78 9.18 25.76
N ARG A 93 21.84 8.99 24.94
CA ARG A 93 22.91 10.01 24.78
C ARG A 93 22.38 11.33 24.22
N GLU A 94 21.34 11.27 23.40
CA GLU A 94 20.62 12.47 22.92
C GLU A 94 19.74 13.13 24.00
N GLY A 95 19.72 12.61 25.23
CA GLY A 95 18.94 13.12 26.35
C GLY A 95 17.48 12.63 26.37
N LEU A 96 17.12 11.66 25.53
CA LEU A 96 15.75 11.17 25.36
C LEU A 96 15.52 9.82 26.06
N ASP A 97 15.75 9.74 27.38
CA ASP A 97 15.47 8.53 28.18
C ASP A 97 13.97 8.40 28.52
N ASN A 98 13.15 8.21 27.48
CA ASN A 98 11.73 7.95 27.60
C ASN A 98 11.38 6.67 26.85
N GLY A 99 10.80 5.69 27.56
CA GLY A 99 10.48 4.38 26.99
C GLY A 99 9.55 4.42 25.78
N ARG A 100 8.70 5.44 25.65
CA ARG A 100 7.86 5.63 24.46
C ARG A 100 8.69 6.05 23.25
N ILE A 101 9.53 7.06 23.42
CA ILE A 101 10.42 7.58 22.35
C ILE A 101 11.38 6.49 21.89
N ILE A 102 11.94 5.73 22.84
CA ILE A 102 12.85 4.62 22.54
C ILE A 102 12.13 3.52 21.74
N ALA A 103 10.89 3.16 22.12
CA ALA A 103 10.11 2.18 21.36
C ALA A 103 9.79 2.68 19.93
N GLU A 104 9.44 3.95 19.78
CA GLU A 104 9.23 4.58 18.46
C GLU A 104 10.50 4.51 17.61
N ARG A 105 11.67 4.87 18.15
CA ARG A 105 12.97 4.77 17.45
C ARG A 105 13.34 3.36 17.02
N LEU A 106 13.02 2.35 17.85
CA LEU A 106 13.25 0.95 17.51
C LEU A 106 12.37 0.48 16.35
N ASN A 107 11.10 0.92 16.33
CA ASN A 107 10.17 0.64 15.24
C ASN A 107 10.57 1.37 13.95
N ASP A 108 10.97 2.64 14.03
CA ASP A 108 11.42 3.45 12.89
C ASP A 108 12.69 2.88 12.27
N ALA A 109 13.62 2.37 13.10
CA ALA A 109 14.79 1.62 12.65
C ALA A 109 14.46 0.23 12.09
N GLY A 110 13.18 -0.16 12.11
CA GLY A 110 12.69 -1.37 11.48
C GLY A 110 12.85 -2.64 12.32
N TYR A 111 13.20 -2.59 13.61
CA TYR A 111 13.46 -3.79 14.42
C TYR A 111 12.24 -4.25 15.21
N GLN A 112 11.87 -5.53 15.07
CA GLN A 112 10.83 -6.15 15.88
C GLN A 112 11.37 -6.80 17.16
N THR A 113 10.46 -7.11 18.08
CA THR A 113 10.76 -7.85 19.32
C THR A 113 11.03 -9.33 19.06
N LYS A 114 11.59 -10.06 20.05
CA LYS A 114 11.77 -11.53 19.94
C LYS A 114 10.46 -12.28 19.65
N GLY A 115 9.32 -11.73 20.06
CA GLY A 115 7.99 -12.30 19.83
C GLY A 115 7.37 -11.92 18.49
N ALA A 116 8.14 -11.35 17.55
CA ALA A 116 7.66 -10.86 16.25
C ALA A 116 6.49 -9.86 16.37
N LYS A 117 6.67 -8.88 17.26
CA LYS A 117 5.76 -7.74 17.52
C LYS A 117 6.50 -6.42 17.42
N ALA A 118 5.76 -5.33 17.19
CA ALA A 118 6.23 -3.96 17.37
C ALA A 118 6.69 -3.68 18.81
N TRP A 119 7.51 -2.66 18.98
CA TRP A 119 7.83 -2.13 20.29
C TRP A 119 6.75 -1.14 20.74
N ASP A 120 6.38 -1.22 22.01
CA ASP A 120 5.68 -0.16 22.74
C ASP A 120 6.43 0.11 24.05
N LYS A 121 6.00 1.13 24.80
CA LYS A 121 6.68 1.54 26.04
C LYS A 121 6.74 0.40 27.08
N ASP A 122 5.72 -0.46 27.13
CA ASP A 122 5.56 -1.49 28.15
C ASP A 122 6.39 -2.71 27.77
N ILE A 123 6.42 -3.07 26.48
CA ILE A 123 7.33 -4.08 25.92
C ILE A 123 8.79 -3.67 26.12
N TYR A 124 9.14 -2.41 25.81
CA TYR A 124 10.49 -1.91 26.06
C TYR A 124 10.85 -1.97 27.54
N SER A 125 9.96 -1.53 28.42
CA SER A 125 10.18 -1.53 29.87
C SER A 125 10.37 -2.95 30.42
N ALA A 126 9.56 -3.91 29.97
CA ALA A 126 9.70 -5.32 30.32
C ALA A 126 11.02 -5.89 29.80
N TRP A 127 11.36 -5.62 28.54
CA TRP A 127 12.62 -6.06 27.93
C TRP A 127 13.84 -5.50 28.65
N LYS A 128 13.86 -4.20 29.02
CA LYS A 128 14.95 -3.55 29.76
C LYS A 128 15.23 -4.25 31.10
N ARG A 129 14.17 -4.71 31.79
CA ARG A 129 14.26 -5.41 33.08
C ARG A 129 14.60 -6.90 32.94
N GLN A 130 14.48 -7.46 31.74
CA GLN A 130 14.71 -8.88 31.51
C GLN A 130 16.21 -9.18 31.45
N GLY A 131 16.66 -10.12 32.28
CA GLY A 131 18.04 -10.60 32.27
C GLY A 131 19.06 -9.48 32.51
N ASN A 132 20.07 -9.37 31.64
CA ASN A 132 21.17 -8.43 31.74
C ASN A 132 21.06 -7.22 30.78
N ASN A 133 19.90 -6.99 30.15
CA ASN A 133 19.72 -5.94 29.15
C ASN A 133 20.04 -4.54 29.67
N ALA A 134 19.61 -4.21 30.90
CA ALA A 134 19.94 -2.94 31.54
C ALA A 134 21.46 -2.74 31.69
N SER A 135 22.19 -3.78 32.08
CA SER A 135 23.65 -3.74 32.21
C SER A 135 24.34 -3.55 30.86
N LEU A 136 23.82 -4.17 29.79
CA LEU A 136 24.35 -4.00 28.44
C LEU A 136 24.13 -2.57 27.91
N ILE A 137 22.97 -1.97 28.20
CA ILE A 137 22.72 -0.56 27.88
C ILE A 137 23.71 0.34 28.64
N ASN A 138 23.88 0.12 29.95
CA ASN A 138 24.80 0.91 30.75
C ASN A 138 26.26 0.79 30.26
N ALA A 139 26.68 -0.41 29.87
CA ALA A 139 28.00 -0.62 29.26
C ALA A 139 28.14 0.14 27.92
N ALA A 140 27.10 0.17 27.09
CA ALA A 140 27.09 0.91 25.84
C ALA A 140 27.06 2.44 26.02
N LEU A 141 26.55 2.93 27.16
CA LEU A 141 26.56 4.35 27.54
C LEU A 141 27.91 4.82 28.08
N ALA A 142 28.74 3.90 28.57
CA ALA A 142 30.09 4.20 29.04
C ALA A 142 31.13 4.32 27.90
N LEU A 143 30.70 4.04 26.66
CA LEU A 143 31.45 4.21 25.41
C LEU A 143 31.03 5.50 24.71
#